data_AF-A0A9N9WJQ4-F1
#
_entry.id   AF-A0A9N9WJQ4-F1
#
_cell.length_a   1.000
_cell.length_b   1.000
_cell.length_c   1.000
_cell.angle_alpha   90.00
_cell.angle_beta   90.00
_cell.angle_gamma   90.00
#
_symmetry.space_group_name_H-M   'P 1'
#
loop_
_entity.id
_entity.type
_entity.pdbx_description
1 polymer ?
#
loop_
_entity_poly.entity_id
_entity_poly.type
_entity_poly.pdbx_seq_one_letter_code
_entity_poly.pdbx_strand_id
1 'polypeptide(L)'
;MYTIAPQNVIVSKDSYVTFRITERVQRICIWINQNFLLDQELELTSEETKELQLTLYSLRDQSLLNMNFGSDGNVKFYTSDIRLAGDLVQSLAIYLNLIDLQVTSYDLKNTTLFIKKL
;
A
#
# COMPACT_ATOMS: atom_id res chain seq x y z
N MET A 1 -8.46 1.20 13.06
CA MET A 1 -7.57 2.26 13.56
C MET A 1 -6.16 1.75 13.40
N TYR A 2 -5.29 2.56 12.82
CA TYR A 2 -3.90 2.23 12.53
C TYR A 2 -2.99 3.29 13.14
N THR A 3 -1.75 2.90 13.42
CA THR A 3 -0.67 3.83 13.78
C THR A 3 0.51 3.62 12.84
N ILE A 4 1.31 4.66 12.64
CA ILE A 4 2.56 4.56 11.86
C ILE A 4 3.58 3.77 12.69
N ALA A 5 4.01 2.64 12.16
CA ALA A 5 5.01 1.81 12.81
C ALA A 5 6.39 2.48 12.73
N PRO A 6 7.23 2.34 13.77
CA PRO A 6 8.59 2.87 13.74
C PRO A 6 9.43 2.16 12.67
N GLN A 7 10.44 2.85 12.14
CA GLN A 7 11.22 2.40 10.97
C GLN A 7 11.99 1.08 11.19
N ASN A 8 12.20 0.66 12.44
CA ASN A 8 12.92 -0.56 12.80
C ASN A 8 12.04 -1.82 12.83
N VAL A 9 10.74 -1.72 12.55
CA VAL A 9 9.85 -2.89 12.53
C VAL A 9 10.18 -3.77 11.33
N ILE A 10 10.46 -5.05 11.62
CA ILE A 10 10.71 -6.06 10.60
C ILE A 10 9.36 -6.56 10.08
N VAL A 11 9.07 -6.25 8.82
CA VAL A 11 7.87 -6.71 8.14
C VAL A 11 8.21 -7.96 7.33
N SER A 12 7.42 -9.03 7.49
CA SER A 12 7.53 -10.20 6.61
C SER A 12 7.26 -9.79 5.17
N LYS A 13 8.15 -10.20 4.26
CA LYS A 13 8.02 -9.96 2.81
C LYS A 13 7.49 -11.20 2.07
N ASP A 14 6.82 -12.09 2.80
CA ASP A 14 6.45 -13.41 2.30
C ASP A 14 5.21 -13.37 1.38
N SER A 15 4.35 -12.38 1.57
CA SER A 15 3.13 -12.19 0.79
C SER A 15 2.96 -10.71 0.44
N TYR A 16 2.81 -10.42 -0.86
CA TYR A 16 2.64 -9.06 -1.35
C TYR A 16 1.93 -9.01 -2.70
N VAL A 17 1.35 -7.85 -3.00
CA VAL A 17 0.90 -7.49 -4.35
C VAL A 17 1.79 -6.39 -4.90
N THR A 18 2.01 -6.41 -6.21
CA THR A 18 2.78 -5.38 -6.91
C THR A 18 2.11 -4.98 -8.21
N PHE A 19 2.22 -3.71 -8.53
CA PHE A 19 1.67 -3.08 -9.73
C PHE A 19 2.46 -1.80 -10.02
N ARG A 20 2.15 -1.13 -11.14
CA ARG A 20 2.80 0.12 -11.52
C ARG A 20 1.81 1.26 -11.61
N ILE A 21 2.14 2.37 -10.96
CA ILE A 21 1.45 3.65 -11.11
C ILE A 21 2.48 4.79 -11.12
N THR A 22 2.24 5.82 -11.94
CA THR A 22 3.08 7.02 -11.98
C THR A 22 2.27 8.18 -11.40
N GLU A 23 2.41 8.41 -10.09
CA GLU A 23 1.66 9.46 -9.39
C GLU A 23 2.55 10.22 -8.41
N ARG A 24 2.13 11.45 -8.10
CA ARG A 24 2.83 12.27 -7.10
C ARG A 24 2.61 11.67 -5.71
N VAL A 25 3.68 11.54 -4.93
CA VAL A 25 3.62 11.02 -3.56
C VAL A 25 2.59 11.79 -2.71
N GLN A 26 2.46 13.11 -2.90
CA GLN A 26 1.47 13.91 -2.18
C GLN A 26 0.03 13.39 -2.37
N ARG A 27 -0.33 12.93 -3.58
CA ARG A 27 -1.67 12.36 -3.84
C ARG A 27 -1.84 11.02 -3.14
N ILE A 28 -0.77 10.23 -3.04
CA ILE A 28 -0.77 8.98 -2.28
C ILE A 28 -0.97 9.25 -0.79
N CYS A 29 -0.32 10.27 -0.23
CA CYS A 29 -0.52 10.66 1.17
C CYS A 29 -1.96 11.08 1.44
N ILE A 30 -2.56 11.88 0.56
CA ILE A 30 -3.97 12.28 0.67
C ILE A 30 -4.89 11.04 0.63
N TRP A 31 -4.65 10.11 -0.30
CA TRP A 31 -5.41 8.86 -0.36
C TRP A 31 -5.30 8.05 0.94
N ILE A 32 -4.09 7.94 1.50
CA ILE A 32 -3.86 7.25 2.77
C ILE A 32 -4.65 7.92 3.90
N ASN A 33 -4.55 9.23 4.06
CA ASN A 33 -5.26 9.97 5.11
C ASN A 33 -6.79 9.85 4.97
N GLN A 34 -7.32 9.72 3.75
CA GLN A 34 -8.75 9.52 3.51
C GLN A 34 -9.24 8.09 3.78
N ASN A 35 -8.39 7.08 3.62
CA ASN A 35 -8.78 5.67 3.71
C ASN A 35 -8.43 5.02 5.06
N PHE A 36 -7.47 5.59 5.79
CA PHE A 36 -7.02 5.08 7.08
C PHE A 36 -7.34 6.06 8.19
N LEU A 37 -7.94 5.53 9.26
CA LEU A 37 -8.04 6.25 10.53
C LEU A 37 -6.69 6.16 11.25
N LEU A 38 -5.81 7.12 10.94
CA LEU A 38 -4.49 7.29 11.54
C LEU A 38 -4.60 8.11 12.84
N ASP A 39 -3.68 7.83 13.76
CA ASP A 39 -3.46 8.65 14.97
C ASP A 39 -2.78 9.99 14.66
N GLN A 40 -1.99 10.03 13.59
CA GLN A 40 -1.38 11.23 13.02
C GLN A 40 -1.51 11.20 11.49
N GLU A 41 -1.91 12.31 10.89
CA GLU A 41 -1.95 12.42 9.42
C GLU A 41 -0.55 12.29 8.82
N LEU A 42 -0.48 11.65 7.66
CA LEU A 42 0.76 11.56 6.89
C LEU A 42 1.02 12.89 6.20
N GLU A 43 2.10 13.55 6.61
CA GLU A 43 2.60 14.79 6.02
C GLU A 43 3.90 14.55 5.26
N LEU A 44 4.06 15.16 4.09
CA LEU A 44 5.33 15.12 3.38
C LEU A 44 6.34 16.08 4.00
N THR A 45 7.56 15.60 4.21
CA THR A 45 8.68 16.44 4.66
C THR A 45 9.13 17.43 3.59
N SER A 46 8.91 17.13 2.30
CA SER A 46 9.26 17.98 1.16
C SER A 46 8.33 17.70 -0.03
N GLU A 47 8.02 18.75 -0.80
CA GLU A 47 7.29 18.61 -2.08
C GLU A 47 8.09 17.85 -3.15
N GLU A 48 9.41 17.75 -2.98
CA GLU A 48 10.29 17.00 -3.89
C GLU A 48 10.39 15.50 -3.57
N THR A 49 9.70 15.00 -2.55
CA THR A 49 9.71 13.59 -2.17
C THR A 49 9.20 12.71 -3.33
N LYS A 50 10.07 11.83 -3.83
CA LYS A 50 9.80 10.96 -5.00
C LYS A 50 9.37 9.55 -4.65
N GLU A 51 9.55 9.13 -3.40
CA GLU A 51 9.20 7.80 -2.93
C GLU A 51 8.55 7.86 -1.54
N LEU A 52 7.77 6.85 -1.22
CA LEU A 52 7.14 6.70 0.09
C LEU A 52 7.23 5.26 0.55
N GLN A 53 7.76 5.06 1.75
CA GLN A 53 7.71 3.78 2.45
C GLN A 53 6.95 3.99 3.76
N LEU A 54 5.84 3.29 3.91
CA LEU A 54 4.96 3.41 5.06
C LEU A 54 4.64 2.03 5.61
N THR A 55 4.87 1.86 6.90
CA THR A 55 4.40 0.66 7.63
C THR A 55 3.32 1.10 8.59
N LEU A 56 2.13 0.52 8.46
CA LEU A 56 1.01 0.71 9.37
C LEU A 56 0.85 -0.51 10.27
N TYR A 57 0.63 -0.25 11.55
CA TYR A 57 0.28 -1.27 12.54
C TYR A 57 -1.20 -1.19 12.86
N SER A 58 -1.92 -2.29 12.63
CA SER A 58 -3.35 -2.40 12.93
C SER A 58 -3.56 -2.57 14.43
N LEU A 59 -4.28 -1.62 15.04
CA LEU A 59 -4.64 -1.70 16.46
C LEU A 59 -5.77 -2.70 16.74
N ARG A 60 -6.41 -3.26 15.69
CA ARG A 60 -7.51 -4.21 15.83
C ARG A 60 -7.02 -5.65 16.02
N ASP A 61 -6.02 -6.04 15.23
CA ASP A 61 -5.56 -7.42 15.10
C ASP A 61 -4.03 -7.57 15.16
N GLN A 62 -3.32 -6.47 15.43
CA GLN A 62 -1.86 -6.45 15.55
C GLN A 62 -1.09 -6.80 14.27
N SER A 63 -1.78 -6.80 13.12
CA SER A 63 -1.15 -7.04 11.83
C SER A 63 -0.35 -5.83 11.33
N LEU A 64 0.62 -6.09 10.46
CA LEU A 64 1.42 -5.08 9.78
C LEU A 64 1.02 -4.99 8.32
N LEU A 65 0.88 -3.77 7.81
CA LEU A 65 0.72 -3.44 6.41
C LEU A 65 1.89 -2.55 5.99
N ASN A 66 2.75 -3.03 5.10
CA ASN A 66 3.82 -2.21 4.53
C ASN A 66 3.48 -1.83 3.10
N MET A 67 3.53 -0.54 2.78
CA MET A 67 3.24 0.02 1.47
C MET A 67 4.46 0.78 0.99
N ASN A 68 5.00 0.38 -0.15
CA ASN A 68 6.15 1.02 -0.78
C ASN A 68 5.73 1.55 -2.15
N PHE A 69 5.93 2.85 -2.34
CA PHE A 69 5.72 3.58 -3.58
C PHE A 69 7.10 4.06 -4.07
N GLY A 70 7.68 3.34 -5.02
CA GLY A 70 9.00 3.65 -5.56
C GLY A 70 8.96 4.80 -6.57
N SER A 71 10.07 5.53 -6.69
CA SER A 71 10.21 6.65 -7.64
C SER A 71 10.15 6.24 -9.11
N ASP A 72 10.30 4.94 -9.40
CA ASP A 72 10.18 4.33 -10.72
C ASP A 72 8.73 3.91 -11.07
N GLY A 73 7.79 4.25 -10.19
CA GLY A 73 6.38 3.90 -10.27
C GLY A 73 6.05 2.47 -9.84
N ASN A 74 7.03 1.67 -9.39
CA ASN A 74 6.75 0.36 -8.82
C ASN A 74 6.12 0.52 -7.44
N VAL A 75 4.96 -0.12 -7.24
CA VAL A 75 4.26 -0.15 -5.96
C VAL A 75 4.23 -1.58 -5.43
N LYS A 76 4.43 -1.73 -4.11
CA LYS A 76 4.33 -3.01 -3.42
C LYS A 76 3.58 -2.85 -2.10
N PHE A 77 2.55 -3.67 -1.91
CA PHE A 77 1.85 -3.79 -0.64
C PHE A 77 2.13 -5.16 -0.04
N TYR A 78 2.80 -5.18 1.11
CA TYR A 78 3.10 -6.39 1.87
C TYR A 78 2.07 -6.54 2.99
N THR A 79 1.36 -7.65 2.95
CA THR A 79 0.36 -8.05 3.95
C THR A 79 0.08 -9.54 3.79
N SER A 80 -0.23 -10.20 4.90
CA SER A 80 -0.70 -11.60 4.89
C SER A 80 -2.19 -11.72 4.56
N ASP A 81 -2.96 -10.62 4.59
CA ASP A 81 -4.37 -10.62 4.22
C ASP A 81 -4.56 -10.22 2.75
N ILE A 82 -4.78 -11.22 1.90
CA ILE A 82 -5.02 -11.03 0.46
C ILE A 82 -6.29 -10.23 0.15
N ARG A 83 -7.30 -10.27 1.03
CA ARG A 83 -8.53 -9.48 0.84
C ARG A 83 -8.23 -8.01 1.06
N LEU A 84 -7.52 -7.68 2.13
CA LEU A 84 -7.02 -6.32 2.38
C LEU A 84 -6.17 -5.82 1.20
N ALA A 85 -5.25 -6.65 0.68
CA ALA A 85 -4.46 -6.28 -0.49
C ALA A 85 -5.34 -5.92 -1.70
N GLY A 86 -6.36 -6.73 -2.00
CA GLY A 86 -7.31 -6.48 -3.08
C GLY A 86 -8.15 -5.21 -2.88
N ASP A 87 -8.62 -4.97 -1.66
CA ASP A 87 -9.40 -3.78 -1.30
C ASP A 87 -8.57 -2.50 -1.44
N LEU A 88 -7.29 -2.53 -1.02
CA LEU A 88 -6.36 -1.40 -1.15
C LEU A 88 -6.06 -1.06 -2.60
N VAL A 89 -5.75 -2.08 -3.40
CA VAL A 89 -5.52 -1.94 -4.85
C VAL A 89 -6.75 -1.32 -5.53
N GLN A 90 -7.94 -1.84 -5.23
CA GLN A 90 -9.19 -1.36 -5.82
C GLN A 90 -9.51 0.07 -5.37
N SER A 91 -9.40 0.38 -4.08
CA SER A 91 -9.61 1.73 -3.55
C SER A 91 -8.66 2.74 -4.20
N LEU A 92 -7.38 2.39 -4.32
CA LEU A 92 -6.38 3.26 -4.96
C LEU A 92 -6.68 3.48 -6.44
N ALA A 93 -7.06 2.42 -7.16
CA ALA A 93 -7.42 2.54 -8.57
C ALA A 93 -8.64 3.45 -8.80
N ILE A 94 -9.68 3.32 -7.96
CA ILE A 94 -10.86 4.19 -8.00
C ILE A 94 -10.46 5.64 -7.71
N TYR A 95 -9.68 5.86 -6.65
CA TYR A 95 -9.22 7.20 -6.27
C TYR A 95 -8.41 7.89 -7.37
N LEU A 96 -7.57 7.12 -8.08
CA LEU A 96 -6.77 7.60 -9.21
C LEU A 96 -7.54 7.62 -10.54
N ASN A 97 -8.81 7.22 -10.55
CA ASN A 97 -9.65 7.10 -11.73
C ASN A 97 -9.01 6.24 -12.85
N LEU A 98 -8.42 5.11 -12.46
CA LEU A 98 -7.83 4.15 -13.38
C LEU A 98 -8.92 3.26 -13.98
N ILE A 99 -8.87 3.07 -15.30
CA ILE A 99 -9.80 2.18 -16.03
C ILE A 99 -9.34 0.73 -15.95
N ASP A 100 -8.02 0.50 -15.96
CA ASP A 100 -7.42 -0.83 -15.88
C ASP A 100 -6.11 -0.74 -15.07
N LEU A 101 -5.80 -1.79 -14.32
CA LEU A 101 -4.59 -1.88 -13.52
C LEU A 101 -4.13 -3.34 -13.47
N GLN A 102 -2.98 -3.63 -14.08
CA GLN A 102 -2.37 -4.95 -13.98
C GLN A 102 -1.67 -5.12 -12.63
N VAL A 103 -2.03 -6.17 -11.92
CA VAL A 103 -1.53 -6.47 -10.58
C VAL A 103 -0.99 -7.90 -10.55
N THR A 104 0.17 -8.08 -9.92
CA THR A 104 0.76 -9.39 -9.68
C THR A 104 0.79 -9.65 -8.18
N SER A 105 0.21 -10.77 -7.75
CA SER A 105 0.27 -11.26 -6.38
C SER A 105 1.37 -12.30 -6.22
N TYR A 106 2.08 -12.23 -5.10
CA TYR A 106 3.01 -13.24 -4.63
C TYR A 106 2.57 -13.64 -3.23
N ASP A 107 2.34 -14.92 -3.01
CA ASP A 107 2.10 -15.46 -1.67
C ASP A 107 2.89 -16.75 -1.54
N LEU A 108 3.87 -16.76 -0.64
CA LEU A 108 4.68 -17.95 -0.34
C LEU A 108 3.85 -19.11 0.23
N LYS A 109 2.62 -18.86 0.70
CA LYS A 109 1.71 -19.91 1.22
C LYS A 109 0.72 -20.44 0.19
N ASN A 110 0.35 -19.66 -0.83
CA ASN A 110 -0.55 -20.07 -1.91
C ASN A 110 -0.14 -19.40 -3.23
N THR A 111 0.49 -20.14 -4.13
CA THR A 111 0.85 -19.64 -5.46
C THR A 111 -0.43 -19.44 -6.30
N THR A 112 -1.07 -18.28 -6.22
CA THR A 112 -2.21 -17.94 -7.09
C THR A 112 -2.02 -16.52 -7.66
N LEU A 113 -1.87 -16.44 -8.99
CA LEU A 113 -1.96 -15.20 -9.74
C LEU A 113 -3.44 -14.77 -9.79
N PHE A 114 -3.78 -13.67 -9.14
CA PHE A 114 -5.07 -13.00 -9.35
C PHE A 114 -4.87 -11.83 -10.29
N ILE A 115 -5.37 -11.94 -11.53
CA ILE A 115 -5.55 -10.79 -12.43
C ILE A 115 -6.97 -10.30 -12.22
N LYS A 116 -7.13 -9.22 -11.45
CA LYS A 116 -8.42 -8.53 -11.31
C LYS A 116 -8.46 -7.41 -12.35
N LYS A 117 -9.28 -7.58 -13.38
CA LYS A 117 -9.73 -6.45 -14.22
C LYS A 117 -10.85 -5.74 -13.43
N LEU A 118 -10.75 -4.42 -13.30
CA LEU A 118 -11.71 -3.59 -12.55
C LEU A 118 -13.14 -3.77 -13.08
#